data_AF-A0A6I3UZL4-F1
#
_entry.id   AF-A0A6I3UZL4-F1
#
_cell.length_a   1.000
_cell.length_b   1.000
_cell.length_c   1.000
_cell.angle_alpha   90.00
_cell.angle_beta   90.00
_cell.angle_gamma   90.00
#
_symmetry.space_group_name_H-M   'P 1'
#
loop_
_entity.id
_entity.type
_entity.pdbx_description
1 polymer ?
#
loop_
_entity_poly.entity_id
_entity_poly.type
_entity_poly.pdbx_seq_one_letter_code
_entity_poly.pdbx_strand_id
1 'polypeptide(L)'
;IVAEPAGAASVAALEVLSDYIKGKTICCIISGGNNDINRMPEMEERALIYDGIKHYFVVNFPQRPGALREFVNDILGPNDDITRFEYIKRASKGTGPVLIGIALANKHDYAGLI
;
A
#
# COMPACT_ATOMS: atom_id res chain seq x y z
N ILE A 1 15.51 -9.89 9.93
CA ILE A 1 16.22 -10.72 8.93
C ILE A 1 15.93 -10.08 7.57
N VAL A 2 16.96 -9.79 6.78
CA VAL A 2 16.75 -9.38 5.37
C VAL A 2 16.93 -10.64 4.53
N ALA A 3 15.83 -11.11 3.95
CA ALA A 3 15.81 -12.25 3.06
C ALA A 3 15.49 -11.78 1.64
N GLU A 4 15.98 -12.51 0.65
CA GLU A 4 15.45 -12.38 -0.71
C GLU A 4 14.06 -13.04 -0.82
N PRO A 5 13.24 -12.76 -1.84
CA PRO A 5 11.91 -13.34 -1.96
C PRO A 5 11.87 -14.88 -1.89
N ALA A 6 12.80 -15.57 -2.58
CA ALA A 6 12.91 -17.02 -2.50
C ALA A 6 13.32 -17.50 -1.10
N GLY A 7 14.19 -16.75 -0.42
CA GLY A 7 14.63 -17.01 0.95
C GLY A 7 13.52 -16.88 1.99
N ALA A 8 12.51 -16.04 1.73
CA ALA A 8 11.36 -15.84 2.62
C ALA A 8 10.18 -16.81 2.33
N ALA A 9 10.23 -17.58 1.24
CA ALA A 9 9.10 -18.40 0.79
C ALA A 9 8.61 -19.42 1.83
N SER A 10 9.54 -20.01 2.59
CA SER A 10 9.21 -20.98 3.65
C SER A 10 8.39 -20.36 4.79
N VAL A 11 8.58 -19.07 5.06
CA VAL A 11 7.81 -18.32 6.07
C VAL A 11 6.47 -17.89 5.50
N ALA A 12 6.44 -17.39 4.27
CA ALA A 12 5.20 -16.99 3.60
C ALA A 12 4.20 -18.16 3.51
N ALA A 13 4.69 -19.39 3.30
CA ALA A 13 3.86 -20.59 3.26
C ALA A 13 3.12 -20.89 4.59
N LEU A 14 3.57 -20.34 5.72
CA LEU A 14 2.91 -20.57 7.02
C LEU A 14 1.49 -20.00 7.07
N GLU A 15 1.24 -18.88 6.39
CA GLU A 15 -0.09 -18.28 6.30
C GLU A 15 -1.05 -19.21 5.54
N VAL A 16 -0.59 -19.72 4.39
CA VAL A 16 -1.35 -20.65 3.53
C VAL A 16 -1.60 -21.99 4.22
N LEU A 17 -0.64 -22.48 5.02
CA LEU A 17 -0.72 -23.77 5.69
C LEU A 17 -1.25 -23.69 7.12
N SER A 18 -1.70 -22.51 7.56
CA SER A 18 -2.01 -22.19 8.96
C SER A 18 -2.92 -23.22 9.64
N ASP A 19 -3.94 -23.74 8.94
CA ASP A 19 -4.85 -24.76 9.48
C ASP A 19 -4.21 -26.13 9.69
N TYR A 20 -3.19 -26.49 8.90
CA TYR A 20 -2.53 -27.80 8.93
C TYR A 20 -1.39 -27.90 9.95
N ILE A 21 -0.90 -26.75 10.41
CA ILE A 21 0.30 -26.65 11.27
C ILE A 21 -0.03 -26.30 12.74
N LYS A 22 -1.31 -26.15 13.09
CA LYS A 22 -1.74 -25.86 14.47
C LYS A 22 -1.23 -26.93 15.44
N GLY A 23 -0.60 -26.48 16.52
CA GLY A 23 -0.04 -27.35 17.57
C GLY A 23 1.23 -28.11 17.17
N LYS A 24 1.83 -27.82 16.01
CA LYS A 24 3.07 -28.45 15.55
C LYS A 24 4.26 -27.53 15.76
N THR A 25 5.42 -28.12 16.03
CA THR A 25 6.70 -27.40 15.97
C THR A 25 7.14 -27.33 14.51
N ILE A 26 7.23 -26.12 13.96
CA ILE A 26 7.62 -25.88 12.57
C ILE A 26 9.01 -25.22 12.53
N CYS A 27 9.86 -25.68 11.61
CA CYS A 27 11.17 -25.11 11.35
C CYS A 27 11.20 -24.56 9.91
N CYS A 28 11.29 -23.23 9.77
CA CYS A 28 11.43 -22.57 8.48
C CYS A 28 12.90 -22.32 8.18
N ILE A 29 13.32 -22.64 6.95
CA ILE A 29 14.67 -22.34 6.47
C ILE A 29 14.61 -21.02 5.69
N ILE A 30 15.36 -20.02 6.15
CA ILE A 30 15.63 -18.81 5.37
C ILE A 30 16.84 -19.09 4.48
N SER A 31 16.61 -19.40 3.21
CA SER A 31 17.68 -19.97 2.35
C SER A 31 18.67 -18.94 1.82
N GLY A 32 18.34 -17.64 1.82
CA GLY A 32 19.19 -16.62 1.24
C GLY A 32 18.75 -15.18 1.53
N GLY A 33 19.73 -14.27 1.47
CA GLY A 33 19.59 -12.86 1.81
C GLY A 33 20.15 -11.92 0.74
N ASN A 34 20.36 -12.41 -0.48
CA ASN A 34 20.87 -11.60 -1.60
C ASN A 34 19.77 -10.68 -2.15
N ASN A 35 19.32 -9.75 -1.31
CA ASN A 35 18.27 -8.81 -1.64
C ASN A 35 18.87 -7.55 -2.28
N ASP A 36 18.27 -7.09 -3.37
CA ASP A 36 18.63 -5.84 -4.02
C ASP A 36 17.92 -4.68 -3.31
N ILE A 37 18.70 -3.82 -2.66
CA ILE A 37 18.16 -2.69 -1.90
C ILE A 37 17.32 -1.75 -2.76
N ASN A 38 17.61 -1.66 -4.07
CA ASN A 38 16.84 -0.83 -4.99
C ASN A 38 15.43 -1.36 -5.24
N ARG A 39 15.18 -2.63 -4.95
CA ARG A 39 13.86 -3.28 -5.09
C ARG A 39 13.04 -3.26 -3.82
N MET A 40 13.64 -2.94 -2.67
CA MET A 40 12.91 -2.88 -1.40
C MET A 40 11.71 -1.93 -1.41
N PRO A 41 11.77 -0.72 -2.00
CA PRO A 41 10.60 0.16 -2.07
C PRO A 41 9.43 -0.46 -2.84
N GLU A 42 9.71 -1.18 -3.94
CA GLU A 42 8.69 -1.88 -4.72
C GLU A 42 8.08 -3.04 -3.91
N MET A 43 8.91 -3.79 -3.18
CA MET A 43 8.47 -4.90 -2.34
C MET A 43 7.61 -4.41 -1.16
N GLU A 44 8.02 -3.34 -0.50
CA GLU A 44 7.26 -2.66 0.57
C GLU A 44 5.90 -2.20 0.05
N GLU A 45 5.88 -1.53 -1.10
CA GLU A 45 4.63 -1.10 -1.73
C GLU A 45 3.67 -2.25 -2.01
N ARG A 46 4.16 -3.34 -2.60
CA ARG A 46 3.33 -4.52 -2.89
C ARG A 46 2.82 -5.17 -1.60
N ALA A 47 3.62 -5.22 -0.54
CA ALA A 47 3.23 -5.76 0.75
C ALA A 47 2.11 -4.91 1.38
N LEU A 48 2.25 -3.59 1.38
CA LEU A 48 1.23 -2.68 1.93
C LEU A 48 -0.09 -2.74 1.15
N ILE A 49 -0.04 -2.95 -0.18
CA ILE A 49 -1.23 -3.18 -1.00
C ILE A 49 -1.88 -4.53 -0.63
N TYR A 50 -1.09 -5.60 -0.49
CA TYR A 50 -1.58 -6.93 -0.08
C TYR A 50 -2.27 -6.88 1.28
N ASP A 51 -1.71 -6.15 2.23
CA ASP A 51 -2.27 -5.99 3.59
C ASP A 51 -3.51 -5.09 3.64
N GLY A 52 -3.90 -4.48 2.51
CA GLY A 52 -5.02 -3.54 2.44
C GLY A 52 -4.75 -2.21 3.15
N ILE A 53 -3.48 -1.84 3.31
CA ILE A 53 -3.05 -0.60 3.95
C ILE A 53 -2.87 0.51 2.91
N LYS A 54 -2.25 0.21 1.77
CA LYS A 54 -1.99 1.20 0.71
C LYS A 54 -2.97 1.03 -0.45
N HIS A 55 -3.61 2.13 -0.84
CA HIS A 55 -4.66 2.19 -1.87
C HIS A 55 -4.38 3.28 -2.89
N TYR A 56 -4.80 3.05 -4.13
CA TYR A 56 -4.64 3.98 -5.24
C TYR A 56 -5.99 4.35 -5.85
N PHE A 57 -6.23 5.64 -6.01
CA PHE A 57 -7.45 6.21 -6.55
C PHE A 57 -7.15 7.12 -7.73
N VAL A 58 -8.01 7.09 -8.74
CA VAL A 58 -8.03 8.13 -9.77
C VAL A 58 -9.25 8.99 -9.50
N VAL A 59 -9.02 10.20 -8.97
CA VAL A 59 -10.08 11.15 -8.63
C VAL A 59 -10.07 12.33 -9.58
N ASN A 60 -11.24 12.85 -9.92
CA ASN A 60 -11.34 14.11 -10.63
C ASN A 60 -11.12 15.26 -9.64
N PHE A 61 -9.94 15.86 -9.70
CA PHE A 61 -9.56 16.91 -8.76
C PHE A 61 -9.88 18.29 -9.34
N PRO A 62 -10.55 19.18 -8.57
CA PRO A 62 -10.85 20.52 -9.05
C PRO A 62 -9.59 21.39 -9.11
N GLN A 63 -9.40 22.10 -10.23
CA GLN A 63 -8.25 22.99 -10.44
C GLN A 63 -8.51 24.37 -9.84
N ARG A 64 -8.76 24.42 -8.52
CA ARG A 64 -8.97 25.66 -7.76
C ARG A 64 -8.11 25.68 -6.49
N PRO A 65 -7.73 26.87 -5.99
CA PRO A 65 -7.10 27.00 -4.69
C PRO A 65 -7.95 26.34 -3.59
N GLY A 66 -7.30 25.66 -2.65
CA GLY A 66 -7.95 25.03 -1.50
C GLY A 66 -8.47 23.61 -1.72
N ALA A 67 -8.55 23.11 -2.95
CA ALA A 67 -9.04 21.76 -3.24
C ALA A 67 -8.26 20.66 -2.50
N LEU A 68 -6.93 20.76 -2.43
CA LEU A 68 -6.10 19.81 -1.66
C LEU A 68 -6.36 19.89 -0.16
N ARG A 69 -6.58 21.10 0.36
CA ARG A 69 -6.88 21.31 1.78
C ARG A 69 -8.22 20.70 2.17
N GLU A 70 -9.24 20.87 1.34
CA GLU A 70 -10.56 20.23 1.50
C GLU A 70 -10.42 18.71 1.51
N PHE A 71 -9.68 18.14 0.56
CA PHE A 71 -9.41 16.70 0.54
C PHE A 71 -8.73 16.19 1.83
N VAL A 72 -7.68 16.88 2.29
CA VAL A 72 -6.97 16.48 3.52
C VAL A 72 -7.82 16.63 4.77
N ASN A 73 -8.70 17.64 4.83
CA ASN A 73 -9.48 17.94 6.03
C ASN A 73 -10.79 17.13 6.12
N ASP A 74 -11.42 16.87 4.97
CA ASP A 74 -12.81 16.38 4.93
C ASP A 74 -12.90 14.94 4.41
N ILE A 75 -11.88 14.43 3.70
CA ILE A 75 -11.87 13.09 3.08
C ILE A 75 -10.82 12.18 3.71
N LEU A 76 -9.61 12.68 3.91
CA LEU A 76 -8.51 11.88 4.47
C LEU A 76 -8.74 11.62 5.97
N GLY A 77 -8.52 10.38 6.42
CA GLY A 77 -8.56 10.07 7.85
C GLY A 77 -7.47 10.85 8.61
N PRO A 78 -7.69 11.14 9.91
CA PRO A 78 -6.81 12.01 10.70
C PRO A 78 -5.36 11.50 10.84
N ASN A 79 -5.14 10.21 10.57
CA ASN A 79 -3.84 9.54 10.67
C ASN A 79 -3.39 8.92 9.35
N ASP A 80 -4.13 9.14 8.25
CA ASP A 80 -3.79 8.57 6.96
C ASP A 80 -2.79 9.45 6.21
N ASP A 81 -1.94 8.83 5.40
CA ASP A 81 -0.88 9.51 4.66
C ASP A 81 -1.14 9.54 3.15
N ILE A 82 -0.92 10.69 2.52
CA ILE A 82 -0.85 10.78 1.05
C ILE A 82 0.54 10.33 0.59
N THR A 83 0.61 9.14 0.00
CA THR A 83 1.86 8.52 -0.47
C THR A 83 2.17 8.83 -1.94
N ARG A 84 1.17 9.20 -2.73
CA ARG A 84 1.32 9.63 -4.12
C ARG A 84 0.28 10.70 -4.45
N PHE A 85 0.69 11.73 -5.19
CA PHE A 85 -0.23 12.71 -5.75
C PHE A 85 0.30 13.16 -7.12
N GLU A 86 -0.35 12.71 -8.19
CA GLU A 86 0.13 12.94 -9.55
C GLU A 86 -1.00 13.34 -10.49
N TYR A 87 -0.84 14.47 -11.17
CA TYR A 87 -1.76 14.89 -12.23
C TYR A 87 -1.57 14.04 -13.48
N ILE A 88 -2.60 13.30 -13.87
CA ILE A 88 -2.62 12.58 -15.15
C ILE A 88 -2.92 13.62 -16.22
N LYS A 89 -1.91 13.94 -17.03
CA LYS A 89 -1.95 15.02 -18.02
C LYS A 89 -3.14 14.85 -18.99
N ARG A 90 -4.19 15.67 -18.82
CA ARG A 90 -5.30 15.85 -19.78
C ARG A 90 -5.64 17.33 -19.93
N ALA A 91 -5.89 17.76 -21.16
CA ALA A 91 -6.19 19.13 -21.55
C ALA A 91 -7.66 19.53 -21.24
N SER A 92 -8.09 19.38 -19.98
CA SER A 92 -9.45 19.71 -19.54
C SER A 92 -9.43 21.01 -18.73
N LYS A 93 -10.29 21.97 -19.10
CA LYS A 93 -10.47 23.23 -18.36
C LYS A 93 -11.37 22.96 -17.13
N GLY A 94 -10.83 23.11 -15.92
CA GLY A 94 -11.59 23.18 -14.66
C GLY A 94 -11.39 22.00 -13.69
N THR A 95 -11.27 20.77 -14.20
CA THR A 95 -10.97 19.56 -13.39
C THR A 95 -10.00 18.66 -14.15
N GLY A 96 -9.15 17.94 -13.42
CA GLY A 96 -8.21 16.99 -14.01
C GLY A 96 -8.12 15.70 -13.20
N PRO A 97 -7.92 14.54 -13.86
CA PRO A 97 -7.70 13.28 -13.14
C PRO A 97 -6.37 13.34 -12.39
N VAL A 98 -6.41 13.01 -11.11
CA VAL A 98 -5.24 12.88 -10.24
C VAL A 98 -5.18 11.45 -9.74
N LEU A 99 -4.01 10.83 -9.88
CA LEU A 99 -3.67 9.61 -9.19
C LEU A 99 -3.28 9.97 -7.76
N ILE A 100 -4.06 9.51 -6.78
CA ILE A 100 -3.80 9.68 -5.35
C ILE A 100 -3.50 8.31 -4.76
N GLY A 101 -2.37 8.18 -4.09
CA GLY A 101 -2.03 7.04 -3.24
C GLY A 101 -2.25 7.41 -1.78
N ILE A 102 -3.01 6.60 -1.05
CA ILE A 102 -3.30 6.78 0.37
C ILE A 102 -2.80 5.56 1.14
N ALA A 103 -2.06 5.77 2.21
CA ALA A 103 -1.74 4.73 3.19
C ALA A 103 -2.61 4.96 4.43
N LEU A 104 -3.43 3.97 4.74
CA LEU A 104 -4.32 3.98 5.90
C LEU A 104 -3.54 3.68 7.18
N ALA A 105 -3.80 4.40 8.26
CA ALA A 105 -3.31 3.99 9.59
C ALA A 105 -3.98 2.70 10.06
N ASN A 106 -5.24 2.48 9.65
CA ASN A 106 -6.01 1.30 9.93
C ASN A 106 -6.71 0.81 8.65
N LYS A 107 -6.39 -0.42 8.22
CA LYS A 107 -6.99 -1.03 7.02
C LYS A 107 -8.52 -1.09 7.01
N HIS A 108 -9.14 -1.04 8.19
CA HIS A 108 -10.61 -1.06 8.32
C HIS A 108 -11.26 0.28 7.94
N ASP A 109 -10.50 1.36 7.81
CA ASP A 109 -11.00 2.69 7.49
C ASP A 109 -11.20 2.89 5.97
N TYR A 110 -10.83 1.89 5.15
CA TYR A 110 -10.98 1.92 3.69
C TYR A 110 -12.39 2.29 3.23
N ALA A 111 -13.42 1.81 3.92
CA ALA A 111 -14.81 2.10 3.58
C ALA A 111 -15.17 3.59 3.69
N GLY A 112 -14.41 4.38 4.48
CA GLY A 112 -14.59 5.83 4.57
C GLY A 112 -14.06 6.61 3.38
N LEU A 113 -13.25 5.98 2.50
CA LEU A 113 -12.65 6.61 1.33
C LEU A 113 -13.45 6.42 0.03
N ILE A 114 -14.49 5.58 0.03
CA ILE A 114 -15.28 5.20 -1.16
C ILE A 114 -16.74 5.66 -1.09
#